data_AF-A0A3A8Q7P1-F1
#
_entry.id   AF-A0A3A8Q7P1-F1
#
_cell.length_a   1.000
_cell.length_b   1.000
_cell.length_c   1.000
_cell.angle_alpha   90.00
_cell.angle_beta   90.00
_cell.angle_gamma   90.00
#
_symmetry.space_group_name_H-M   'P 1'
#
loop_
_entity.id
_entity.type
_entity.pdbx_description
1 polymer ?
#
loop_
_entity_poly.entity_id
_entity_poly.type
_entity_poly.pdbx_seq_one_letter_code
_entity_poly.pdbx_strand_id
1 'polypeptide(L)'
;MLVLLLVPGLAFAQEAPPEPAQAPAGSLTPPPLVGAPDPDVPPPPDVPPEEVPTRTSVTPEALPSVKAAPAKDPVPRVAVEVLGGAAGGVVGATILGSVGYLLGSATVGCDECLVMAVAGAAAGGIIGIPVGTYAGGRFMGGRGRLGPTVAGSMVGWGATFLALTLVNSGGTDAPPAVNAALFILPVVGASAGFELSYGKVLRLEAEQQQAPAPSVRLMPVATYSAKGPHLGLMGSF
;
A
#
# COMPACT_ATOMS: atom_id res chain seq x y z
N MET A 1 13.19 -35.18 15.40
CA MET A 1 13.91 -34.56 14.27
C MET A 1 13.48 -35.22 12.97
N LEU A 2 12.46 -34.70 12.27
CA LEU A 2 12.21 -35.04 10.85
C LEU A 2 11.12 -34.15 10.20
N VAL A 3 11.30 -32.82 10.13
CA VAL A 3 10.51 -31.96 9.22
C VAL A 3 11.38 -30.80 8.77
N LEU A 4 12.28 -31.03 7.81
CA LEU A 4 13.11 -29.97 7.21
C LEU A 4 13.38 -30.19 5.71
N LEU A 5 12.52 -30.94 4.99
CA LEU A 5 12.80 -31.31 3.59
C LEU A 5 11.60 -31.17 2.64
N LEU A 6 10.92 -30.02 2.64
CA LEU A 6 9.99 -29.67 1.55
C LEU A 6 9.91 -28.15 1.32
N VAL A 7 10.98 -27.58 0.77
CA VAL A 7 10.90 -26.34 -0.03
C VAL A 7 11.78 -26.52 -1.27
N PRO A 8 11.28 -27.08 -2.37
CA PRO A 8 11.91 -26.89 -3.67
C PRO A 8 11.29 -25.66 -4.34
N GLY A 9 12.12 -24.68 -4.74
CA GLY A 9 11.74 -23.83 -5.88
C GLY A 9 11.69 -22.32 -5.70
N LEU A 10 12.59 -21.69 -4.93
CA LEU A 10 12.92 -20.27 -5.13
C LEU A 10 14.42 -20.09 -5.30
N ALA A 11 14.98 -20.74 -6.32
CA ALA A 11 16.30 -20.43 -6.85
C ALA A 11 16.13 -19.45 -8.01
N PHE A 12 15.97 -18.15 -7.70
CA PHE A 12 16.19 -17.11 -8.68
C PHE A 12 17.70 -16.91 -8.84
N ALA A 13 18.18 -17.18 -10.04
CA ALA A 13 19.51 -16.83 -10.51
C ALA A 13 19.74 -15.32 -10.39
N GLN A 14 20.79 -14.92 -9.69
CA GLN A 14 21.47 -13.65 -9.93
C GLN A 14 22.95 -13.94 -10.08
N GLU A 15 23.34 -14.32 -11.29
CA GLU A 15 24.70 -14.16 -11.78
C GLU A 15 24.66 -12.97 -12.74
N ALA A 16 25.21 -11.82 -12.34
CA ALA A 16 25.71 -10.81 -13.27
C ALA A 16 26.70 -9.86 -12.56
N PRO A 17 27.76 -9.41 -13.27
CA PRO A 17 29.04 -8.99 -12.69
C PRO A 17 29.10 -7.50 -12.29
N PRO A 18 30.08 -7.10 -11.46
CA PRO A 18 30.31 -5.69 -11.14
C PRO A 18 31.21 -5.03 -12.19
N GLU A 19 30.64 -4.33 -13.16
CA GLU A 19 31.40 -3.26 -13.86
C GLU A 19 30.46 -2.25 -14.55
N PRO A 20 30.57 -0.96 -14.22
CA PRO A 20 30.25 0.09 -15.17
C PRO A 20 31.52 0.75 -15.69
N ALA A 21 31.63 0.72 -17.02
CA ALA A 21 32.62 1.37 -17.85
C ALA A 21 32.76 2.88 -17.56
N GLN A 22 34.01 3.33 -17.56
CA GLN A 22 34.38 4.73 -17.75
C GLN A 22 33.84 5.24 -19.10
N ALA A 23 33.09 6.34 -19.08
CA ALA A 23 32.84 7.15 -20.27
C ALA A 23 33.66 8.46 -20.16
N PRO A 24 34.37 8.87 -21.23
CA PRO A 24 35.29 9.99 -21.19
C PRO A 24 34.56 11.34 -21.09
N ALA A 25 35.20 12.27 -20.38
CA ALA A 25 34.81 13.68 -20.31
C ALA A 25 34.84 14.32 -21.71
N GLY A 26 33.67 14.40 -22.34
CA GLY A 26 33.46 15.18 -23.56
C GLY A 26 33.24 16.64 -23.20
N SER A 27 34.27 17.46 -23.40
CA SER A 27 34.22 18.93 -23.39
C SER A 27 33.15 19.41 -24.39
N LEU A 28 32.02 19.91 -23.89
CA LEU A 28 31.06 20.69 -24.67
C LEU A 28 31.10 22.12 -24.15
N THR A 29 31.90 22.95 -24.81
CA THR A 29 31.87 24.41 -24.71
C THR A 29 30.49 24.92 -25.13
N PRO A 30 29.80 25.76 -24.33
CA PRO A 30 28.57 26.39 -24.77
C PRO A 30 28.86 27.43 -25.88
N PRO A 31 27.98 27.58 -26.89
CA PRO A 31 28.15 28.58 -27.94
C PRO A 31 27.95 30.01 -27.39
N PRO A 32 28.58 31.03 -28.00
CA PRO A 32 28.52 32.40 -27.49
C PRO A 32 27.13 33.01 -27.69
N LEU A 33 26.64 33.69 -26.65
CA LEU A 33 25.42 34.49 -26.68
C LEU A 33 25.70 35.77 -27.50
N VAL A 34 25.13 35.83 -28.71
CA VAL A 34 25.08 37.05 -29.52
C VAL A 34 24.09 38.00 -28.85
N GLY A 35 24.57 39.17 -28.38
CA GLY A 35 23.71 40.22 -27.86
C GLY A 35 22.81 40.77 -28.97
N ALA A 36 21.49 40.75 -28.74
CA ALA A 36 20.55 41.46 -29.59
C ALA A 36 20.71 42.98 -29.39
N PRO A 37 20.58 43.82 -30.43
CA PRO A 37 20.66 45.27 -30.28
C PRO A 37 19.49 45.80 -29.45
N ASP A 38 19.76 46.73 -28.53
CA ASP A 38 18.74 47.47 -27.80
C ASP A 38 17.84 48.23 -28.80
N PRO A 39 16.51 48.05 -28.75
CA PRO A 39 15.62 48.92 -29.49
C PRO A 39 15.53 50.28 -28.78
N ASP A 40 15.87 51.34 -29.52
CA ASP A 40 15.61 52.74 -29.17
C ASP A 40 14.13 52.94 -28.80
N VAL A 41 13.87 53.20 -27.52
CA VAL A 41 12.54 53.54 -27.00
C VAL A 41 12.38 55.07 -27.01
N PRO A 42 11.41 55.65 -27.75
CA PRO A 42 11.08 57.06 -27.59
C PRO A 42 10.38 57.31 -26.25
N PRO A 43 10.58 58.48 -25.61
CA PRO A 43 10.00 58.76 -24.29
C PRO A 43 8.47 58.86 -24.36
N PRO A 44 7.75 58.41 -23.31
CA PRO A 44 6.28 58.42 -23.29
C PRO A 44 5.73 59.85 -23.07
N PRO A 45 4.53 60.17 -23.60
CA PRO A 45 3.83 61.39 -23.25
C PRO A 45 3.21 61.31 -21.85
N ASP A 46 3.29 62.41 -21.10
CA ASP A 46 2.71 62.59 -19.76
C ASP A 46 1.18 62.43 -19.77
N VAL A 47 0.66 61.53 -18.94
CA VAL A 47 -0.79 61.43 -18.65
C VAL A 47 -1.00 61.21 -17.13
N PRO A 48 -1.89 61.99 -16.46
CA PRO A 48 -2.08 62.01 -15.01
C PRO A 48 -2.82 60.77 -14.44
N PRO A 49 -2.86 60.60 -13.09
CA PRO A 49 -2.98 59.30 -12.44
C PRO A 49 -4.43 58.86 -12.12
N GLU A 50 -4.54 57.54 -11.89
CA GLU A 50 -5.57 56.80 -11.14
C GLU A 50 -6.95 56.57 -11.77
N GLU A 51 -7.27 55.30 -12.06
CA GLU A 51 -8.43 54.59 -11.48
C GLU A 51 -8.35 53.06 -11.72
N VAL A 52 -8.15 52.33 -10.61
CA VAL A 52 -8.58 50.95 -10.24
C VAL A 52 -8.53 49.81 -11.28
N PRO A 53 -7.73 48.74 -11.06
CA PRO A 53 -7.77 47.56 -11.93
C PRO A 53 -9.04 46.73 -11.68
N THR A 54 -9.88 46.64 -12.71
CA THR A 54 -10.97 45.67 -12.84
C THR A 54 -10.40 44.26 -12.68
N ARG A 55 -10.70 43.62 -11.54
CA ARG A 55 -10.39 42.20 -11.31
C ARG A 55 -10.97 41.37 -12.46
N THR A 56 -10.10 40.67 -13.17
CA THR A 56 -10.45 39.60 -14.09
C THR A 56 -11.27 38.54 -13.34
N SER A 57 -12.58 38.55 -13.54
CA SER A 57 -13.47 37.51 -13.03
C SER A 57 -13.23 36.24 -13.85
N VAL A 58 -12.51 35.28 -13.27
CA VAL A 58 -12.37 33.94 -13.85
C VAL A 58 -13.74 33.27 -13.80
N THR A 59 -14.26 32.88 -14.96
CA THR A 59 -15.50 32.09 -15.07
C THR A 59 -15.37 30.79 -14.29
N PRO A 60 -16.38 30.39 -13.50
CA PRO A 60 -16.32 29.21 -12.64
C PRO A 60 -16.10 27.88 -13.39
N GLU A 61 -16.27 27.86 -14.71
CA GLU A 61 -15.94 26.73 -15.60
C GLU A 61 -14.44 26.39 -15.71
N ALA A 62 -13.54 27.30 -15.32
CA ALA A 62 -12.09 27.08 -15.40
C ALA A 62 -11.47 26.52 -14.10
N LEU A 63 -12.27 26.34 -13.05
CA LEU A 63 -11.82 25.66 -11.84
C LEU A 63 -11.83 24.14 -12.13
N PRO A 64 -10.73 23.42 -11.88
CA PRO A 64 -10.74 21.98 -11.95
C PRO A 64 -11.88 21.50 -11.06
N SER A 65 -12.85 20.80 -11.65
CA SER A 65 -13.97 20.19 -10.95
C SER A 65 -13.42 19.53 -9.70
N VAL A 66 -13.65 20.17 -8.54
CA VAL A 66 -13.29 19.62 -7.24
C VAL A 66 -14.24 18.45 -7.09
N LYS A 67 -13.77 17.30 -7.59
CA LYS A 67 -14.42 16.01 -7.50
C LYS A 67 -14.88 15.90 -6.06
N ALA A 68 -16.20 15.96 -5.87
CA ALA A 68 -16.82 16.00 -4.56
C ALA A 68 -16.12 14.98 -3.67
N ALA A 69 -15.55 15.44 -2.55
CA ALA A 69 -14.90 14.56 -1.60
C ALA A 69 -15.88 13.42 -1.32
N PRO A 70 -15.47 12.15 -1.49
CA PRO A 70 -16.40 11.03 -1.36
C PRO A 70 -17.07 11.11 0.00
N ALA A 71 -18.38 10.90 -0.01
CA ALA A 71 -19.22 10.92 1.19
C ALA A 71 -18.52 10.11 2.29
N LYS A 72 -18.29 10.78 3.42
CA LYS A 72 -17.54 10.24 4.55
C LYS A 72 -18.25 8.96 5.02
N ASP A 73 -17.63 7.82 4.77
CA ASP A 73 -18.16 6.51 5.18
C ASP A 73 -18.50 6.55 6.68
N PRO A 74 -19.69 6.07 7.09
CA PRO A 74 -20.14 6.18 8.48
C PRO A 74 -19.33 5.32 9.45
N VAL A 75 -18.52 4.37 8.94
CA VAL A 75 -17.64 3.53 9.75
C VAL A 75 -16.20 3.69 9.26
N PRO A 76 -15.24 4.08 10.13
CA PRO A 76 -13.83 4.10 9.74
C PRO A 76 -13.43 2.67 9.36
N ARG A 77 -12.94 2.48 8.12
CA ARG A 77 -12.53 1.19 7.57
C ARG A 77 -11.65 0.36 8.52
N VAL A 78 -10.76 1.01 9.26
CA VAL A 78 -9.91 0.38 10.29
C VAL A 78 -10.72 -0.37 11.34
N ALA A 79 -11.91 0.11 11.72
CA ALA A 79 -12.78 -0.58 12.66
C ALA A 79 -13.30 -1.91 12.09
N VAL A 80 -13.59 -1.98 10.79
CA VAL A 80 -14.02 -3.22 10.12
C VAL A 80 -12.84 -4.18 9.95
N GLU A 81 -11.63 -3.67 9.75
CA GLU A 81 -10.40 -4.48 9.75
C GLU A 81 -10.16 -5.13 11.11
N VAL A 82 -10.25 -4.33 12.19
CA VAL A 82 -10.09 -4.81 13.56
C VAL A 82 -11.19 -5.81 13.93
N LEU A 83 -12.45 -5.49 13.60
CA LEU A 83 -13.58 -6.39 13.85
C LEU A 83 -13.44 -7.68 13.05
N GLY A 84 -13.05 -7.59 11.78
CA GLY A 84 -12.78 -8.73 10.92
C GLY A 84 -11.66 -9.60 11.45
N GLY A 85 -10.57 -8.99 11.93
CA GLY A 85 -9.45 -9.69 12.56
C GLY A 85 -9.85 -10.39 13.86
N ALA A 86 -10.59 -9.71 14.74
CA ALA A 86 -11.11 -10.30 15.97
C ALA A 86 -12.07 -11.46 15.69
N ALA A 87 -13.05 -11.25 14.80
CA ALA A 87 -14.01 -12.28 14.42
C ALA A 87 -13.33 -13.48 13.75
N GLY A 88 -12.41 -13.22 12.81
CA GLY A 88 -11.62 -14.26 12.16
C GLY A 88 -10.75 -15.04 13.14
N GLY A 89 -10.14 -14.36 14.12
CA GLY A 89 -9.40 -14.98 15.20
C GLY A 89 -10.25 -15.88 16.08
N VAL A 90 -11.43 -15.41 16.51
CA VAL A 90 -12.38 -16.21 17.31
C VAL A 90 -12.85 -17.42 16.53
N VAL A 91 -13.33 -17.24 15.30
CA VAL A 91 -13.82 -18.34 14.45
C VAL A 91 -12.70 -19.34 14.19
N GLY A 92 -11.51 -18.88 13.82
CA GLY A 92 -10.36 -19.74 13.59
C GLY A 92 -9.98 -20.53 14.84
N ALA A 93 -9.87 -19.86 15.99
CA ALA A 93 -9.54 -20.49 17.26
C ALA A 93 -10.60 -21.52 17.69
N THR A 94 -11.89 -21.22 17.51
CA THR A 94 -12.96 -22.17 17.83
C THR A 94 -12.92 -23.39 16.92
N ILE A 95 -12.76 -23.21 15.61
CA ILE A 95 -12.73 -24.33 14.65
C ILE A 95 -11.52 -25.22 14.93
N LEU A 96 -10.31 -24.66 14.92
CA LEU A 96 -9.08 -25.45 15.08
C LEU A 96 -8.92 -25.94 16.53
N GLY A 97 -9.44 -25.23 17.52
CA GLY A 97 -9.50 -25.71 18.90
C GLY A 97 -10.44 -26.89 19.06
N SER A 98 -11.61 -26.87 18.42
CA SER A 98 -12.56 -28.00 18.41
C SER A 98 -11.95 -29.21 17.70
N VAL A 99 -11.28 -29.00 16.56
CA VAL A 99 -10.55 -30.07 15.85
C VAL A 99 -9.42 -30.62 16.73
N GLY A 100 -8.66 -29.75 17.41
CA GLY A 100 -7.62 -30.16 18.35
C GLY A 100 -8.17 -30.98 19.52
N TYR A 101 -9.32 -30.59 20.08
CA TYR A 101 -10.01 -31.34 21.13
C TYR A 101 -10.42 -32.74 20.64
N LEU A 102 -11.06 -32.84 19.47
CA LEU A 102 -11.49 -34.11 18.89
C LEU A 102 -10.30 -35.03 18.62
N LEU A 103 -9.23 -34.49 18.04
CA LEU A 103 -7.99 -35.23 17.81
C LEU A 103 -7.36 -35.70 19.12
N GLY A 104 -7.27 -34.82 20.13
CA GLY A 104 -6.74 -35.16 21.45
C GLY A 104 -7.54 -36.27 22.14
N SER A 105 -8.87 -36.13 22.13
CA SER A 105 -9.78 -37.14 22.71
C SER A 105 -9.64 -38.52 22.06
N ALA A 106 -9.29 -38.58 20.76
CA ALA A 106 -9.13 -39.83 20.02
C ALA A 106 -7.73 -40.46 20.14
N THR A 107 -6.71 -39.68 20.51
CA THR A 107 -5.29 -40.12 20.42
C THR A 107 -4.58 -40.25 21.76
N VAL A 108 -4.82 -39.32 22.68
CA VAL A 108 -4.10 -39.22 23.96
C VAL A 108 -5.00 -39.39 25.17
N GLY A 109 -6.32 -39.22 25.01
CA GLY A 109 -7.29 -39.31 26.10
C GLY A 109 -7.77 -37.94 26.58
N CYS A 110 -8.70 -37.94 27.54
CA CYS A 110 -9.32 -36.69 28.03
C CYS A 110 -8.42 -35.84 28.94
N ASP A 111 -7.32 -36.40 29.45
CA ASP A 111 -6.40 -35.65 30.32
C ASP A 111 -5.52 -34.67 29.50
N GLU A 112 -5.19 -35.02 28.26
CA GLU A 112 -4.35 -34.23 27.36
C GLU A 112 -5.12 -33.57 26.22
N CYS A 113 -6.41 -33.86 26.05
CA CYS A 113 -7.22 -33.26 24.98
C CYS A 113 -7.32 -31.73 25.10
N LEU A 114 -7.21 -31.18 26.31
CA LEU A 114 -7.19 -29.74 26.53
C LEU A 114 -5.92 -29.10 25.94
N VAL A 115 -4.76 -29.75 26.06
CA VAL A 115 -3.50 -29.25 25.50
C VAL A 115 -3.61 -29.18 23.96
N MET A 116 -4.16 -30.23 23.35
CA MET A 116 -4.39 -30.27 21.91
C MET A 116 -5.43 -29.23 21.47
N ALA A 117 -6.47 -29.01 22.26
CA ALA A 117 -7.47 -27.97 22.00
C ALA A 117 -6.86 -26.56 22.08
N VAL A 118 -6.01 -26.27 23.08
CA VAL A 118 -5.33 -24.98 23.21
C VAL A 118 -4.34 -24.76 22.07
N ALA A 119 -3.55 -25.78 21.71
CA ALA A 119 -2.63 -25.69 20.57
C ALA A 119 -3.39 -25.45 19.25
N GLY A 120 -4.50 -26.16 19.03
CA GLY A 120 -5.40 -25.95 17.91
C GLY A 120 -5.99 -24.53 17.90
N ALA A 121 -6.47 -24.06 19.05
CA ALA A 121 -7.04 -22.72 19.17
C ALA A 121 -5.99 -21.62 18.89
N ALA A 122 -4.76 -21.80 19.38
CA ALA A 122 -3.65 -20.89 19.10
C ALA A 122 -3.31 -20.86 17.59
N ALA A 123 -3.19 -22.03 16.95
CA ALA A 123 -2.99 -22.11 15.50
C ALA A 123 -4.14 -21.45 14.73
N GLY A 124 -5.37 -21.65 15.19
CA GLY A 124 -6.56 -21.01 14.64
C GLY A 124 -6.58 -19.51 14.78
N GLY A 125 -6.14 -18.96 15.90
CA GLY A 125 -5.96 -17.52 16.08
C GLY A 125 -4.87 -16.96 15.18
N ILE A 126 -3.72 -17.65 15.09
CA ILE A 126 -2.58 -17.28 14.23
C ILE A 126 -2.98 -17.15 12.76
N ILE A 127 -3.85 -18.04 12.27
CA ILE A 127 -4.33 -18.02 10.88
C ILE A 127 -5.54 -17.10 10.73
N GLY A 128 -6.50 -17.21 11.65
CA GLY A 128 -7.79 -16.55 11.57
C GLY A 128 -7.71 -15.03 11.66
N ILE A 129 -6.83 -14.49 12.52
CA ILE A 129 -6.66 -13.05 12.70
C ILE A 129 -6.22 -12.36 11.39
N PRO A 130 -5.09 -12.74 10.74
CA PRO A 130 -4.67 -12.06 9.52
C PRO A 130 -5.64 -12.29 8.36
N VAL A 131 -6.25 -13.48 8.25
CA VAL A 131 -7.27 -13.76 7.21
C VAL A 131 -8.51 -12.89 7.40
N GLY A 132 -9.02 -12.81 8.63
CA GLY A 132 -10.19 -12.00 8.97
C GLY A 132 -9.93 -10.50 8.79
N THR A 133 -8.76 -10.02 9.20
CA THR A 133 -8.36 -8.62 9.01
C THR A 133 -8.27 -8.29 7.53
N TYR A 134 -7.61 -9.14 6.74
CA TYR A 134 -7.48 -8.98 5.30
C TYR A 134 -8.84 -8.99 4.59
N ALA A 135 -9.72 -9.94 4.94
CA ALA A 135 -11.06 -10.02 4.39
C ALA A 135 -11.87 -8.76 4.73
N GLY A 136 -11.90 -8.35 6.01
CA GLY A 136 -12.60 -7.15 6.47
C GLY A 136 -12.11 -5.88 5.77
N GLY A 137 -10.80 -5.71 5.65
CA GLY A 137 -10.20 -4.57 4.94
C GLY A 137 -10.53 -4.56 3.45
N ARG A 138 -10.55 -5.74 2.80
CA ARG A 138 -10.88 -5.86 1.38
C ARG A 138 -12.36 -5.61 1.08
N PHE A 139 -13.26 -6.01 1.99
CA PHE A 139 -14.70 -5.69 1.87
C PHE A 139 -14.98 -4.19 1.92
N MET A 140 -14.15 -3.43 2.64
CA MET A 140 -14.23 -1.96 2.70
C MET A 140 -13.41 -1.25 1.60
N GLY A 141 -13.09 -1.95 0.51
CA GLY A 141 -12.34 -1.37 -0.62
C GLY A 141 -10.83 -1.19 -0.37
N GLY A 142 -10.30 -1.72 0.74
CA GLY A 142 -8.87 -1.71 1.03
C GLY A 142 -8.08 -2.55 0.03
N ARG A 143 -6.90 -2.05 -0.36
CA ARG A 143 -5.98 -2.72 -1.30
C ARG A 143 -4.71 -3.24 -0.61
N GLY A 144 -4.76 -3.42 0.70
CA GLY A 144 -3.67 -4.04 1.46
C GLY A 144 -3.42 -5.49 1.00
N ARG A 145 -2.20 -5.98 1.27
CA ARG A 145 -1.75 -7.33 0.88
C ARG A 145 -1.70 -8.25 2.11
N LEU A 146 -2.06 -9.52 1.91
CA LEU A 146 -2.09 -10.51 2.98
C LEU A 146 -0.71 -10.76 3.64
N GLY A 147 0.38 -10.75 2.85
CA GLY A 147 1.74 -10.99 3.39
C GLY A 147 2.14 -10.02 4.51
N PRO A 148 2.11 -8.70 4.27
CA PRO A 148 2.31 -7.68 5.31
C PRO A 148 1.33 -7.80 6.49
N THR A 149 0.07 -8.15 6.26
CA THR A 149 -0.92 -8.41 7.33
C THR A 149 -0.49 -9.58 8.22
N VAL A 150 -0.03 -10.68 7.63
CA VAL A 150 0.51 -11.84 8.38
C VAL A 150 1.76 -11.43 9.15
N ALA A 151 2.71 -10.73 8.53
CA ALA A 151 3.92 -10.27 9.19
C ALA A 151 3.60 -9.34 10.39
N GLY A 152 2.70 -8.38 10.22
CA GLY A 152 2.22 -7.52 11.30
C GLY A 152 1.53 -8.30 12.41
N SER A 153 0.71 -9.30 12.07
CA SER A 153 0.08 -10.17 13.07
C SER A 153 1.10 -10.97 13.87
N MET A 154 2.15 -11.49 13.23
CA MET A 154 3.22 -12.22 13.92
C MET A 154 3.99 -11.32 14.89
N VAL A 155 4.26 -10.06 14.52
CA VAL A 155 4.84 -9.07 15.43
C VAL A 155 3.91 -8.83 16.63
N GLY A 156 2.61 -8.70 16.39
CA GLY A 156 1.63 -8.54 17.47
C GLY A 156 1.53 -9.77 18.39
N TRP A 157 1.66 -10.99 17.86
CA TRP A 157 1.80 -12.20 18.67
C TRP A 157 3.06 -12.19 19.52
N GLY A 158 4.20 -11.82 18.95
CA GLY A 158 5.45 -11.64 19.70
C GLY A 158 5.29 -10.62 20.84
N ALA A 159 4.64 -9.49 20.57
CA ALA A 159 4.33 -8.48 21.57
C ALA A 159 3.39 -9.01 22.66
N THR A 160 2.40 -9.83 22.29
CA THR A 160 1.48 -10.49 23.24
C THR A 160 2.25 -11.39 24.20
N PHE A 161 3.11 -12.28 23.68
CA PHE A 161 3.91 -13.19 24.51
C PHE A 161 4.89 -12.44 25.41
N LEU A 162 5.54 -11.40 24.89
CA LEU A 162 6.42 -10.55 25.67
C LEU A 162 5.64 -9.86 26.80
N ALA A 163 4.50 -9.25 26.49
CA ALA A 163 3.67 -8.56 27.48
C ALA A 163 3.14 -9.52 28.55
N LEU A 164 2.66 -10.72 28.16
CA LEU A 164 2.23 -11.76 29.08
C LEU A 164 3.36 -12.21 30.01
N THR A 165 4.58 -12.33 29.50
CA THR A 165 5.75 -12.69 30.30
C THR A 165 6.05 -11.59 31.31
N LEU A 166 6.09 -10.33 30.88
CA LEU A 166 6.39 -9.18 31.74
C LEU A 166 5.33 -9.01 32.84
N VAL A 167 4.04 -9.00 32.49
CA VAL A 167 2.96 -8.74 33.45
C VAL A 167 2.77 -9.86 34.48
N ASN A 168 3.11 -11.11 34.16
CA ASN A 168 3.01 -12.24 35.09
C ASN A 168 4.35 -12.61 35.76
N SER A 169 5.46 -11.91 35.43
CA SER A 169 6.77 -12.16 36.05
C SER A 169 6.90 -11.67 37.50
N GLY A 170 6.01 -10.77 37.94
CA GLY A 170 6.09 -10.09 39.24
C GLY A 170 5.58 -10.88 40.45
N GLY A 171 5.34 -12.20 40.32
CA GLY A 171 4.87 -13.07 41.40
C GLY A 171 3.41 -12.86 41.81
N THR A 172 2.72 -11.90 41.20
CA THR A 172 1.27 -11.72 41.29
C THR A 172 0.70 -11.86 39.89
N ASP A 173 -0.19 -12.83 39.69
CA ASP A 173 -0.83 -13.05 38.40
C ASP A 173 -1.64 -11.80 38.01
N ALA A 174 -1.45 -11.35 36.76
CA ALA A 174 -2.22 -10.24 36.24
C ALA A 174 -3.71 -10.63 36.18
N PRO A 175 -4.65 -9.69 36.37
CA PRO A 175 -6.07 -9.97 36.24
C PRO A 175 -6.38 -10.65 34.89
N PRO A 176 -7.24 -11.68 34.85
CA PRO A 176 -7.57 -12.40 33.60
C PRO A 176 -8.03 -11.47 32.46
N ALA A 177 -8.70 -10.37 32.81
CA ALA A 177 -9.11 -9.34 31.86
C ALA A 177 -7.92 -8.65 31.17
N VAL A 178 -6.82 -8.42 31.89
CA VAL A 178 -5.59 -7.84 31.31
C VAL A 178 -4.95 -8.83 30.35
N ASN A 179 -4.81 -10.09 30.77
CA ASN A 179 -4.27 -11.15 29.92
C ASN A 179 -5.12 -11.34 28.65
N ALA A 180 -6.45 -11.28 28.77
CA ALA A 180 -7.37 -11.34 27.64
C ALA A 180 -7.23 -10.11 26.71
N ALA A 181 -7.07 -8.91 27.27
CA ALA A 181 -6.92 -7.69 26.49
C ALA A 181 -5.64 -7.70 25.63
N LEU A 182 -4.57 -8.36 26.07
CA LEU A 182 -3.32 -8.46 25.30
C LEU A 182 -3.50 -9.19 23.96
N PHE A 183 -4.51 -10.05 23.81
CA PHE A 183 -4.82 -10.71 22.53
C PHE A 183 -5.40 -9.77 21.47
N ILE A 184 -5.57 -8.47 21.75
CA ILE A 184 -5.85 -7.48 20.72
C ILE A 184 -4.60 -7.12 19.90
N LEU A 185 -3.40 -7.29 20.46
CA LEU A 185 -2.15 -6.88 19.82
C LEU A 185 -1.89 -7.55 18.46
N PRO A 186 -2.17 -8.86 18.26
CA PRO A 186 -2.06 -9.49 16.95
C PRO A 186 -3.03 -8.90 15.92
N VAL A 187 -4.22 -8.43 16.35
CA VAL A 187 -5.21 -7.78 15.49
C VAL A 187 -4.73 -6.38 15.09
N VAL A 188 -4.21 -5.62 16.05
CA VAL A 188 -3.62 -4.29 15.80
C VAL A 188 -2.42 -4.40 14.85
N GLY A 189 -1.53 -5.37 15.10
CA GLY A 189 -0.40 -5.65 14.23
C GLY A 189 -0.82 -6.05 12.82
N ALA A 190 -1.84 -6.91 12.68
CA ALA A 190 -2.39 -7.29 11.38
C ALA A 190 -2.94 -6.08 10.62
N SER A 191 -3.70 -5.22 11.31
CA SER A 191 -4.31 -4.02 10.72
C SER A 191 -3.25 -3.02 10.26
N ALA A 192 -2.23 -2.78 11.10
CA ALA A 192 -1.08 -1.94 10.74
C ALA A 192 -0.34 -2.50 9.50
N GLY A 193 -0.11 -3.80 9.44
CA GLY A 193 0.51 -4.46 8.29
C GLY A 193 -0.33 -4.31 7.00
N PHE A 194 -1.65 -4.44 7.11
CA PHE A 194 -2.57 -4.22 5.99
C PHE A 194 -2.50 -2.78 5.47
N GLU A 195 -2.61 -1.78 6.35
CA GLU A 195 -2.62 -0.37 5.94
C GLU A 195 -1.27 0.15 5.45
N LEU A 196 -0.15 -0.29 6.05
CA LEU A 196 1.18 0.06 5.55
C LEU A 196 1.40 -0.45 4.12
N SER A 197 0.85 -1.62 3.80
CA SER A 197 0.92 -2.15 2.44
C SER A 197 0.01 -1.43 1.46
N TYR A 198 -1.12 -0.89 1.94
CA TYR A 198 -2.04 -0.06 1.14
C TYR A 198 -1.37 1.26 0.71
N GLY A 199 -0.69 1.95 1.64
CA GLY A 199 0.02 3.19 1.34
C GLY A 199 1.10 3.02 0.27
N LYS A 200 1.82 1.89 0.26
CA LYS A 200 2.80 1.58 -0.78
C LYS A 200 2.15 1.39 -2.15
N VAL A 201 0.99 0.72 -2.21
CA VAL A 201 0.25 0.54 -3.47
C VAL A 201 -0.23 1.88 -4.01
N LEU A 202 -0.83 2.74 -3.17
CA LEU A 202 -1.26 4.07 -3.57
C LEU A 202 -0.10 4.92 -4.10
N ARG A 203 1.06 4.86 -3.44
CA ARG A 203 2.24 5.59 -3.89
C ARG A 203 2.73 5.10 -5.26
N LEU A 204 2.80 3.78 -5.46
CA LEU A 204 3.19 3.21 -6.75
C LEU A 204 2.19 3.55 -7.86
N GLU A 205 0.89 3.59 -7.55
CA GLU A 205 -0.15 4.00 -8.49
C GLU A 205 -0.05 5.49 -8.84
N ALA A 206 0.23 6.35 -7.87
CA ALA A 206 0.47 7.78 -8.09
C ALA A 206 1.74 8.02 -8.93
N GLU A 207 2.83 7.29 -8.64
CA GLU A 207 4.07 7.33 -9.39
C GLU A 207 3.87 6.82 -10.84
N GLN A 208 3.04 5.79 -11.06
CA GLN A 208 2.68 5.33 -12.41
C GLN A 208 1.81 6.32 -13.19
N GLN A 209 0.93 7.06 -12.52
CA GLN A 209 0.10 8.10 -13.15
C GLN A 209 0.91 9.36 -13.48
N GLN A 210 1.96 9.66 -12.71
CA GLN A 210 2.84 10.81 -12.91
C GLN A 210 4.04 10.51 -13.80
N ALA A 211 4.38 9.23 -14.03
CA ALA A 211 5.37 8.88 -15.03
C ALA A 211 4.89 9.40 -16.38
N PRO A 212 5.61 10.35 -17.03
CA PRO A 212 5.29 10.71 -18.39
C PRO A 212 5.49 9.45 -19.22
N ALA A 213 4.39 8.84 -19.65
CA ALA A 213 4.46 7.82 -20.68
C ALA A 213 5.22 8.47 -21.85
N PRO A 214 6.25 7.83 -22.42
CA PRO A 214 6.79 8.27 -23.70
C PRO A 214 5.64 8.19 -24.71
N SER A 215 4.91 9.30 -24.86
CA SER A 215 3.67 9.33 -25.60
C SER A 215 4.05 9.54 -27.05
N VAL A 216 4.39 8.44 -27.71
CA VAL A 216 4.42 8.39 -29.17
C VAL A 216 2.99 8.62 -29.63
N ARG A 217 2.63 9.87 -29.92
CA ARG A 217 1.28 10.27 -30.32
C ARG A 217 1.21 10.18 -31.83
N LEU A 218 0.75 9.05 -32.34
CA LEU A 218 0.44 8.87 -33.77
C LEU A 218 -0.99 9.31 -34.04
N MET A 219 -1.15 10.30 -34.91
CA MET A 219 -2.44 10.74 -35.44
C MET A 219 -2.57 10.28 -36.90
N PRO A 220 -3.67 9.61 -37.28
CA PRO A 220 -3.95 9.35 -38.68
C PRO A 220 -4.28 10.66 -39.39
N VAL A 221 -3.63 10.90 -40.52
CA VAL A 221 -3.86 12.08 -41.36
C VAL A 221 -4.27 11.60 -42.75
N ALA A 222 -5.44 12.05 -43.20
CA ALA A 222 -5.88 11.91 -44.57
C ALA A 222 -5.60 13.23 -45.31
N THR A 223 -4.91 13.18 -46.45
CA THR A 223 -4.67 14.34 -47.30
C THR A 223 -5.09 14.04 -48.74
N TYR A 224 -5.29 15.08 -49.53
CA TYR A 224 -5.65 14.96 -50.94
C TYR A 224 -4.64 15.77 -51.75
N SER A 225 -3.96 15.14 -52.71
CA SER A 225 -3.01 15.81 -53.61
C SER A 225 -3.49 15.72 -55.07
N ALA A 226 -2.82 16.44 -55.97
CA ALA A 226 -3.06 16.33 -57.41
C ALA A 226 -2.86 14.90 -57.97
N LYS A 227 -2.23 14.01 -57.20
CA LYS A 227 -2.03 12.59 -57.53
C LYS A 227 -3.07 11.66 -56.87
N GLY A 228 -4.02 12.19 -56.09
CA GLY A 228 -5.09 11.44 -55.44
C GLY A 228 -5.09 11.52 -53.91
N PRO A 229 -5.97 10.75 -53.23
CA PRO A 229 -6.05 10.68 -51.77
C PRO A 229 -4.88 9.88 -51.19
N HIS A 230 -4.34 10.36 -50.07
CA HIS A 230 -3.28 9.71 -49.31
C HIS A 230 -3.64 9.60 -47.84
N LEU A 231 -3.31 8.46 -47.22
CA LEU A 231 -3.43 8.22 -45.79
C LEU A 231 -2.02 8.07 -45.21
N GLY A 232 -1.73 8.80 -44.14
CA GLY A 232 -0.46 8.75 -43.43
C GLY A 232 -0.65 8.79 -41.92
N LEU A 233 0.45 8.60 -41.20
CA LEU A 233 0.51 8.74 -39.74
C LEU A 233 1.47 9.88 -39.41
N MET A 234 1.03 10.82 -38.59
CA MET A 234 1.86 11.91 -38.07
C MET A 234 2.13 11.66 -36.59
N GLY A 235 3.40 11.60 -36.21
CA GLY A 235 3.83 11.29 -34.85
C GLY A 235 4.48 12.49 -34.16
N SER A 236 4.31 12.60 -32.84
CA SER A 236 5.26 13.30 -31.97
C SER A 236 5.91 12.29 -31.03
N PHE A 237 7.22 12.41 -30.82
CA PHE A 237 8.04 11.51 -29.98
C PHE A 237 8.63 12.30 -28.82
#